data_AF-A0A946MMP7-F1
#
_entry.id   AF-A0A946MMP7-F1
#
_cell.length_a   1.000
_cell.length_b   1.000
_cell.length_c   1.000
_cell.angle_alpha   90.00
_cell.angle_beta   90.00
_cell.angle_gamma   90.00
#
_symmetry.space_group_name_H-M   'P 1'
#
loop_
_entity.id
_entity.type
_entity.pdbx_description
1 polymer ?
#
loop_
_entity_poly.entity_id
_entity_poly.type
_entity_poly.pdbx_seq_one_letter_code
_entity_poly.pdbx_strand_id
1 'polypeptide(L)'
;VGSFPAKNFQTSHIDHSHMINGKKVLERLKITDKGCYCCPTPCGKYGHTKTALGSAYMEGPEFETISLFGGSCMLKTIEEVAYANYLCDELGIDTISGASVAAFAIECFEKGLITENEIGKKIRFGDLESIVYLLNLMSLKQNNLGNLFAQGVKTASERIKQGSEKFAIHVKGLEWTGYECRNAPSMMLAYMTADVGAHHNRAWVLGHDVVGEATNVHDLITAGADCDKRAKAIVSGKDSAKFVIDSQHTRPAFDLLGCCRLQMMELGFEVENYAELYTIITGEKITWKKILEISEKVWNLTRMIWAREIKGFGRKSDYPPPRFYEEPTPSGPNKGHCINLEEIDELLDAYYEARGWDNNGIPTQKTLDRVGLKNMIDGGLK
;
A
#
# COMPACT_ATOMS: atom_id res chain seq x y z
N VAL A 1 -3.04 -11.23 13.94
CA VAL A 1 -2.92 -11.10 12.45
C VAL A 1 -1.47 -11.08 12.01
N GLY A 2 -0.60 -10.26 12.61
CA GLY A 2 0.83 -10.22 12.25
C GLY A 2 1.09 -9.64 10.85
N SER A 3 0.23 -8.73 10.41
CA SER A 3 0.32 -8.01 9.13
C SER A 3 0.50 -6.50 9.31
N PHE A 4 0.91 -6.06 10.51
CA PHE A 4 1.17 -4.65 10.80
C PHE A 4 2.68 -4.39 10.64
N PRO A 5 3.12 -3.50 9.74
CA PRO A 5 4.54 -3.30 9.47
C PRO A 5 5.22 -2.59 10.63
N ALA A 6 6.45 -2.99 10.93
CA ALA A 6 7.20 -2.40 12.03
C ALA A 6 8.69 -2.29 11.74
N LYS A 7 9.28 -1.16 12.15
CA LYS A 7 10.70 -0.83 11.98
C LYS A 7 11.20 -1.07 10.54
N ASN A 8 10.67 -0.32 9.58
CA ASN A 8 10.89 -0.51 8.14
C ASN A 8 10.64 -1.97 7.68
N PHE A 9 9.54 -2.59 8.13
CA PHE A 9 9.19 -3.99 7.85
C PHE A 9 10.18 -5.05 8.37
N GLN A 10 11.15 -4.71 9.24
CA GLN A 10 12.02 -5.70 9.89
C GLN A 10 11.21 -6.72 10.70
N THR A 11 10.07 -6.30 11.26
CA THR A 11 9.14 -7.18 11.96
C THR A 11 7.69 -6.80 11.67
N SER A 12 6.76 -7.64 12.13
CA SER A 12 5.32 -7.47 11.96
C SER A 12 4.58 -7.27 13.30
N HIS A 13 5.31 -7.00 14.37
CA HIS A 13 4.81 -6.98 15.74
C HIS A 13 5.46 -5.89 16.58
N ILE A 14 4.64 -5.15 17.33
CA ILE A 14 5.05 -4.08 18.23
C ILE A 14 4.21 -4.11 19.50
N ASP A 15 4.87 -3.88 20.64
CA ASP A 15 4.23 -3.88 21.96
C ASP A 15 3.30 -2.66 22.14
N HIS A 16 3.63 -1.54 21.50
CA HIS A 16 2.88 -0.28 21.63
C HIS A 16 1.71 -0.13 20.65
N SER A 17 1.33 -1.18 19.90
CA SER A 17 0.18 -1.13 18.97
C SER A 17 -1.12 -0.66 19.63
N HIS A 18 -1.33 -0.99 20.91
CA HIS A 18 -2.48 -0.55 21.71
C HIS A 18 -2.52 0.97 21.97
N MET A 19 -1.40 1.67 21.77
CA MET A 19 -1.27 3.13 21.91
C MET A 19 -1.44 3.88 20.59
N ILE A 20 -1.44 3.17 19.45
CA ILE A 20 -1.52 3.74 18.10
C ILE A 20 -2.59 3.03 17.26
N ASN A 21 -3.84 3.15 17.69
CA ASN A 21 -4.98 2.51 17.01
C ASN A 21 -6.19 3.46 16.93
N GLY A 22 -7.23 3.03 16.22
CA GLY A 22 -8.46 3.83 16.05
C GLY A 22 -9.11 4.25 17.37
N LYS A 23 -9.08 3.39 18.40
CA LYS A 23 -9.59 3.74 19.74
C LYS A 23 -8.83 4.93 20.33
N LYS A 24 -7.51 4.97 20.19
CA LYS A 24 -6.67 6.09 20.65
C LYS A 24 -6.88 7.37 19.84
N VAL A 25 -7.17 7.27 18.54
CA VAL A 25 -7.61 8.43 17.74
C VAL A 25 -8.88 9.04 18.35
N LEU A 26 -9.88 8.21 18.66
CA LEU A 26 -11.15 8.68 19.24
C LEU A 26 -10.96 9.28 20.64
N GLU A 27 -10.15 8.64 21.49
CA GLU A 27 -9.96 9.06 22.89
C GLU A 27 -9.10 10.31 23.05
N ARG A 28 -8.08 10.48 22.20
CA ARG A 28 -7.00 11.44 22.45
C ARG A 28 -6.94 12.59 21.46
N LEU A 29 -7.47 12.41 20.25
CA LEU A 29 -7.34 13.38 19.16
C LEU A 29 -8.67 13.97 18.72
N LYS A 30 -9.67 13.10 18.51
CA LYS A 30 -10.91 13.45 17.78
C LYS A 30 -11.69 14.55 18.50
N ILE A 31 -12.07 15.57 17.72
CA ILE A 31 -13.04 16.60 18.09
C ILE A 31 -14.37 16.33 17.37
N THR A 32 -14.32 16.09 16.05
CA THR A 32 -15.50 15.80 15.24
C THR A 32 -15.13 14.91 14.04
N ASP A 33 -16.13 14.36 13.38
CA ASP A 33 -15.94 13.72 12.08
C ASP A 33 -16.05 14.75 10.96
N LYS A 34 -15.31 14.52 9.87
CA LYS A 34 -15.34 15.32 8.64
C LYS A 34 -15.63 14.40 7.45
N GLY A 35 -16.55 14.85 6.60
CA GLY A 35 -16.93 14.13 5.39
C GLY A 35 -16.33 14.77 4.14
N CYS A 36 -16.03 13.95 3.14
CA CYS A 36 -15.87 14.41 1.77
C CYS A 36 -17.18 15.02 1.25
N TYR A 37 -17.10 15.72 0.12
CA TYR A 37 -18.28 16.28 -0.55
C TYR A 37 -19.38 15.23 -0.75
N CYS A 38 -20.61 15.57 -0.36
CA CYS A 38 -21.80 14.70 -0.43
C CYS A 38 -21.68 13.32 0.25
N CYS A 39 -20.70 13.10 1.12
CA CYS A 39 -20.52 11.80 1.77
C CYS A 39 -21.49 11.64 2.96
N PRO A 40 -22.36 10.61 2.98
CA PRO A 40 -23.21 10.32 4.14
C PRO A 40 -22.46 9.64 5.29
N THR A 41 -21.19 9.25 5.07
CA THR A 41 -20.37 8.50 6.03
C THR A 41 -19.06 9.26 6.28
N PRO A 42 -19.04 10.24 7.20
CA PRO A 42 -17.84 11.05 7.46
C PRO A 42 -16.76 10.20 8.14
N CYS A 43 -15.86 9.61 7.34
CA CYS A 43 -14.76 8.78 7.85
C CYS A 43 -13.58 9.62 8.35
N GLY A 44 -13.37 10.82 7.82
CA GLY A 44 -12.31 11.72 8.26
C GLY A 44 -12.45 12.08 9.74
N LYS A 45 -11.32 12.12 10.46
CA LYS A 45 -11.27 12.40 11.90
C LYS A 45 -10.62 13.75 12.09
N TYR A 46 -11.41 14.80 12.31
CA TYR A 46 -10.85 16.11 12.63
C TYR A 46 -10.57 16.18 14.13
N GLY A 47 -9.35 16.56 14.49
CA GLY A 47 -8.87 16.52 15.85
C GLY A 47 -7.78 17.51 16.15
N HIS A 48 -7.20 17.36 17.34
CA HIS A 48 -6.10 18.16 17.81
C HIS A 48 -5.02 17.26 18.42
N THR A 49 -3.79 17.42 17.97
CA THR A 49 -2.62 16.73 18.53
C THR A 49 -1.76 17.71 19.32
N LYS A 50 -1.12 17.21 20.39
CA LYS A 50 -0.15 17.96 21.20
C LYS A 50 1.02 17.05 21.58
N THR A 51 2.22 17.49 21.24
CA THR A 51 3.48 16.81 21.52
C THR A 51 4.47 17.79 22.17
N ALA A 52 5.69 17.33 22.46
CA ALA A 52 6.77 18.22 22.91
C ALA A 52 7.21 19.22 21.83
N LEU A 53 6.97 18.94 20.54
CA LEU A 53 7.36 19.80 19.43
C LEU A 53 6.31 20.86 19.09
N GLY A 54 5.09 20.71 19.60
CA GLY A 54 4.03 21.67 19.41
C GLY A 54 2.65 21.02 19.39
N SER A 55 1.66 21.79 18.97
CA SER A 55 0.29 21.34 18.82
C SER A 55 -0.30 21.79 17.50
N ALA A 56 -1.18 20.98 16.92
CA ALA A 56 -1.81 21.26 15.64
C ALA A 56 -3.23 20.72 15.58
N TYR A 57 -4.12 21.43 14.89
CA TYR A 57 -5.39 20.90 14.44
C TYR A 57 -5.18 20.19 13.11
N MET A 58 -5.75 19.00 12.96
CA MET A 58 -5.47 18.15 11.81
C MET A 58 -6.64 17.20 11.51
N GLU A 59 -6.65 16.68 10.29
CA GLU A 59 -7.53 15.58 9.88
C GLU A 59 -6.74 14.27 9.82
N GLY A 60 -7.35 13.17 10.28
CA GLY A 60 -6.71 11.87 10.40
C GLY A 60 -6.18 11.61 11.83
N PRO A 61 -5.10 10.83 11.99
CA PRO A 61 -4.41 10.06 10.96
C PRO A 61 -5.26 8.86 10.49
N GLU A 62 -5.15 8.52 9.20
CA GLU A 62 -5.75 7.31 8.63
C GLU A 62 -4.94 6.05 8.97
N PHE A 63 -5.50 4.86 8.74
CA PHE A 63 -4.84 3.57 9.05
C PHE A 63 -3.41 3.49 8.47
N GLU A 64 -3.25 3.89 7.21
CA GLU A 64 -1.97 3.84 6.50
C GLU A 64 -0.90 4.70 7.19
N THR A 65 -1.23 5.96 7.49
CA THR A 65 -0.39 6.87 8.26
C THR A 65 -0.03 6.27 9.63
N ILE A 66 -1.01 5.73 10.35
CA ILE A 66 -0.79 5.08 11.66
C ILE A 66 0.18 3.91 11.53
N SER A 67 -0.03 3.06 10.52
CA SER A 67 0.78 1.87 10.31
C SER A 67 2.24 2.19 9.98
N LEU A 68 2.49 3.22 9.17
CA LEU A 68 3.85 3.51 8.71
C LEU A 68 4.60 4.47 9.63
N PHE A 69 3.97 5.52 10.16
CA PHE A 69 4.65 6.36 11.17
C PHE A 69 4.69 5.68 12.55
N GLY A 70 3.59 5.04 12.97
CA GLY A 70 3.53 4.37 14.27
C GLY A 70 4.26 3.03 14.29
N GLY A 71 4.14 2.24 13.22
CA GLY A 71 4.80 0.95 13.07
C GLY A 71 6.17 1.07 12.41
N SER A 72 6.24 1.40 11.11
CA SER A 72 7.51 1.41 10.38
C SER A 72 8.52 2.42 10.91
N CYS A 73 8.10 3.61 11.35
CA CYS A 73 8.97 4.60 12.01
C CYS A 73 9.02 4.43 13.54
N MET A 74 8.22 3.51 14.11
CA MET A 74 8.16 3.17 15.53
C MET A 74 7.72 4.30 16.48
N LEU A 75 6.97 5.31 16.00
CA LEU A 75 6.39 6.34 16.88
C LEU A 75 5.41 5.68 17.88
N LYS A 76 5.48 6.09 19.15
CA LYS A 76 4.91 5.31 20.25
C LYS A 76 3.51 5.73 20.64
N THR A 77 3.13 6.95 20.30
CA THR A 77 1.83 7.52 20.68
C THR A 77 1.06 8.02 19.47
N ILE A 78 -0.27 8.00 19.56
CA ILE A 78 -1.12 8.46 18.47
C ILE A 78 -0.96 9.98 18.22
N GLU A 79 -0.60 10.75 19.25
CA GLU A 79 -0.28 12.18 19.09
C GLU A 79 0.97 12.41 18.25
N GLU A 80 2.04 11.65 18.45
CA GLU A 80 3.27 11.74 17.64
C GLU A 80 2.96 11.40 16.18
N VAL A 81 2.21 10.31 15.95
CA VAL A 81 1.74 9.92 14.61
C VAL A 81 0.91 11.03 13.97
N ALA A 82 -0.04 11.60 14.71
CA ALA A 82 -0.88 12.69 14.22
C ALA A 82 -0.08 13.97 13.93
N TYR A 83 0.97 14.24 14.70
CA TYR A 83 1.85 15.38 14.45
C TYR A 83 2.67 15.17 13.17
N ALA A 84 3.16 13.96 12.90
CA ALA A 84 3.79 13.61 11.64
C ALA A 84 2.81 13.70 10.45
N ASN A 85 1.56 13.23 10.62
CA ASN A 85 0.51 13.39 9.62
C ASN A 85 0.26 14.85 9.27
N TYR A 86 0.04 15.69 10.29
CA TYR A 86 -0.14 17.12 10.13
C TYR A 86 1.00 17.74 9.30
N LEU A 87 2.25 17.38 9.63
CA LEU A 87 3.40 17.91 8.92
C LEU A 87 3.44 17.46 7.45
N CYS A 88 3.08 16.21 7.16
CA CYS A 88 2.94 15.72 5.79
C CYS A 88 1.90 16.51 5.01
N ASP A 89 0.73 16.79 5.60
CA ASP A 89 -0.33 17.58 4.97
C ASP A 89 0.14 19.00 4.65
N GLU A 90 0.82 19.67 5.59
CA GLU A 90 1.35 21.03 5.41
C GLU A 90 2.49 21.10 4.38
N LEU A 91 3.33 20.06 4.32
CA LEU A 91 4.45 19.98 3.36
C LEU A 91 4.03 19.45 1.99
N GLY A 92 2.80 18.94 1.83
CA GLY A 92 2.35 18.27 0.61
C GLY A 92 3.09 16.96 0.31
N ILE A 93 3.40 16.18 1.36
CA ILE A 93 4.07 14.88 1.26
C ILE A 93 3.06 13.76 1.49
N ASP A 94 3.05 12.74 0.62
CA ASP A 94 2.34 11.49 0.87
C ASP A 94 2.82 10.83 2.18
N THR A 95 1.91 10.60 3.12
CA THR A 95 2.26 10.02 4.43
C THR A 95 2.85 8.62 4.32
N ILE A 96 2.45 7.84 3.31
CA ILE A 96 2.99 6.50 3.07
C ILE A 96 4.46 6.59 2.66
N SER A 97 4.72 7.27 1.55
CA SER A 97 6.08 7.40 1.00
C SER A 97 6.99 8.20 1.94
N GLY A 98 6.47 9.25 2.58
CA GLY A 98 7.20 10.04 3.58
C GLY A 98 7.67 9.21 4.77
N ALA A 99 6.77 8.41 5.36
CA ALA A 99 7.13 7.50 6.44
C ALA A 99 8.10 6.40 5.98
N SER A 100 7.86 5.81 4.81
CA SER A 100 8.71 4.74 4.27
C SER A 100 10.14 5.23 3.96
N VAL A 101 10.29 6.41 3.37
CA VAL A 101 11.60 7.04 3.14
C VAL A 101 12.29 7.40 4.46
N ALA A 102 11.56 7.93 5.45
CA ALA A 102 12.12 8.23 6.75
C ALA A 102 12.61 6.96 7.48
N ALA A 103 11.81 5.89 7.47
CA ALA A 103 12.17 4.60 8.04
C ALA A 103 13.39 3.98 7.34
N PHE A 104 13.46 4.06 5.99
CA PHE A 104 14.60 3.62 5.20
C PHE A 104 15.87 4.42 5.52
N ALA A 105 15.78 5.75 5.65
CA ALA A 105 16.91 6.61 6.01
C ALA A 105 17.46 6.27 7.40
N ILE A 106 16.57 6.04 8.38
CA ILE A 106 16.95 5.62 9.72
C ILE A 106 17.63 4.24 9.68
N GLU A 107 17.12 3.29 8.90
CA GLU A 107 17.77 1.98 8.78
C GLU A 107 19.15 2.07 8.10
N CYS A 108 19.30 2.92 7.07
CA CYS A 108 20.60 3.21 6.47
C CYS A 108 21.58 3.77 7.52
N PHE A 109 21.11 4.65 8.39
CA PHE A 109 21.92 5.22 9.48
C PHE A 109 22.30 4.18 10.53
N GLU A 110 21.35 3.35 11.00
CA GLU A 110 21.61 2.25 11.95
C GLU A 110 22.62 1.23 11.39
N LYS A 111 22.61 1.00 10.08
CA LYS A 111 23.56 0.12 9.37
C LYS A 111 24.88 0.80 8.99
N GLY A 112 25.05 2.10 9.29
CA GLY A 112 26.26 2.85 8.96
C GLY A 112 26.46 3.13 7.47
N LEU A 113 25.41 3.03 6.64
CA LEU A 113 25.46 3.36 5.22
C LEU A 113 25.43 4.86 4.96
N ILE A 114 24.93 5.63 5.93
CA ILE A 114 24.98 7.08 5.98
C ILE A 114 25.40 7.51 7.39
N THR A 115 26.09 8.64 7.50
CA THR A 115 26.67 9.13 8.76
C THR A 115 25.97 10.37 9.29
N GLU A 116 26.22 10.71 10.56
CA GLU A 116 25.69 11.92 11.19
C GLU A 116 26.17 13.19 10.49
N ASN A 117 27.42 13.21 10.01
CA ASN A 117 27.98 14.33 9.28
C ASN A 117 27.31 14.54 7.92
N GLU A 118 26.97 13.47 7.21
CA GLU A 118 26.31 13.56 5.91
C GLU A 118 24.85 13.98 6.04
N ILE A 119 24.16 13.46 7.05
CA ILE A 119 22.73 13.73 7.22
C ILE A 119 22.44 14.98 8.05
N GLY A 120 23.38 15.43 8.88
CA GLY A 120 23.33 16.67 9.66
C GLY A 120 22.91 16.54 11.12
N LYS A 121 22.37 15.39 11.55
CA LYS A 121 22.11 15.07 12.96
C LYS A 121 21.95 13.56 13.18
N LYS A 122 22.10 13.11 14.42
CA LYS A 122 21.69 11.77 14.81
C LYS A 122 20.18 11.57 14.60
N ILE A 123 19.82 10.51 13.89
CA ILE A 123 18.44 10.06 13.67
C ILE A 123 18.24 8.64 14.24
N ARG A 124 17.03 8.32 14.69
CA ARG A 124 16.69 7.01 15.27
C ARG A 124 15.21 6.67 15.12
N PHE A 125 14.87 5.38 15.16
CA PHE A 125 13.48 4.92 15.20
C PHE A 125 12.80 5.36 16.50
N GLY A 126 11.50 5.64 16.42
CA GLY A 126 10.66 6.01 17.56
C GLY A 126 10.97 7.37 18.15
N ASP A 127 11.52 8.28 17.34
CA ASP A 127 11.86 9.64 17.73
C ASP A 127 11.19 10.65 16.81
N LEU A 128 10.17 11.36 17.32
CA LEU A 128 9.41 12.33 16.53
C LEU A 128 10.29 13.44 15.94
N GLU A 129 11.31 13.90 16.66
CA GLU A 129 12.25 14.90 16.16
C GLU A 129 13.06 14.43 14.94
N SER A 130 13.44 13.14 14.92
CA SER A 130 14.10 12.53 13.76
C SER A 130 13.15 12.51 12.56
N ILE A 131 11.88 12.16 12.76
CA ILE A 131 10.88 12.10 11.69
C ILE A 131 10.57 13.49 11.15
N VAL A 132 10.29 14.47 12.02
CA VAL A 132 10.05 15.86 11.63
C VAL A 132 11.24 16.44 10.87
N TYR A 133 12.47 16.14 11.33
CA TYR A 133 13.69 16.55 10.63
C TYR A 133 13.76 15.95 9.23
N LEU A 134 13.57 14.63 9.10
CA LEU A 134 13.65 13.93 7.81
C LEU A 134 12.61 14.44 6.81
N LEU A 135 11.36 14.65 7.24
CA LEU A 135 10.28 15.18 6.40
C LEU A 135 10.59 16.59 5.88
N ASN A 136 11.10 17.48 6.75
CA ASN A 136 11.54 18.81 6.31
C ASN A 136 12.77 18.73 5.39
N LEU A 137 13.73 17.85 5.70
CA LEU A 137 14.95 17.67 4.92
C LEU A 137 14.63 17.27 3.47
N MET A 138 13.69 16.35 3.29
CA MET A 138 13.23 15.89 1.96
C MET A 138 12.32 16.91 1.27
N SER A 139 11.38 17.55 1.97
CA SER A 139 10.50 18.58 1.39
C SER A 139 11.31 19.77 0.86
N LEU A 140 12.22 20.28 1.69
CA LEU A 140 13.00 21.49 1.41
C LEU A 140 14.31 21.20 0.66
N LYS A 141 14.66 19.92 0.46
CA LYS A 141 15.86 19.49 -0.26
C LYS A 141 17.16 20.15 0.25
N GLN A 142 17.28 20.28 1.58
CA GLN A 142 18.27 21.16 2.22
C GLN A 142 19.73 20.71 2.03
N ASN A 143 19.96 19.44 1.73
CA ASN A 143 21.29 18.90 1.47
C ASN A 143 21.24 17.77 0.42
N ASN A 144 22.39 17.15 0.15
CA ASN A 144 22.49 16.06 -0.84
C ASN A 144 21.62 14.86 -0.48
N LEU A 145 21.56 14.48 0.81
CA LEU A 145 20.70 13.38 1.27
C LEU A 145 19.22 13.75 1.25
N GLY A 146 18.86 15.00 1.56
CA GLY A 146 17.50 15.53 1.42
C GLY A 146 17.03 15.48 -0.04
N ASN A 147 17.87 15.94 -0.96
CA ASN A 147 17.61 15.81 -2.41
C ASN A 147 17.46 14.35 -2.83
N LEU A 148 18.28 13.45 -2.29
CA LEU A 148 18.22 12.03 -2.61
C LEU A 148 16.93 11.37 -2.08
N PHE A 149 16.61 11.58 -0.81
CA PHE A 149 15.43 11.02 -0.17
C PHE A 149 14.12 11.59 -0.74
N ALA A 150 14.14 12.82 -1.26
CA ALA A 150 13.03 13.37 -2.05
C ALA A 150 12.76 12.63 -3.39
N GLN A 151 13.57 11.64 -3.76
CA GLN A 151 13.37 10.81 -4.97
C GLN A 151 12.85 9.39 -4.67
N GLY A 152 12.41 9.13 -3.43
CA GLY A 152 11.87 7.84 -3.00
C GLY A 152 12.93 6.76 -2.72
N VAL A 153 12.51 5.65 -2.11
CA VAL A 153 13.42 4.59 -1.64
C VAL A 153 14.08 3.83 -2.79
N LYS A 154 13.43 3.70 -3.94
CA LYS A 154 14.02 3.08 -5.14
C LYS A 154 15.27 3.83 -5.58
N THR A 155 15.14 5.13 -5.84
CA THR A 155 16.26 5.97 -6.27
C THR A 155 17.31 6.10 -5.18
N ALA A 156 16.89 6.26 -3.93
CA ALA A 156 17.81 6.40 -2.80
C ALA A 156 18.68 5.15 -2.63
N SER A 157 18.09 3.95 -2.67
CA SER A 157 18.83 2.69 -2.55
C SER A 157 19.78 2.43 -3.73
N GLU A 158 19.38 2.75 -4.96
CA GLU A 158 20.26 2.64 -6.14
C GLU A 158 21.52 3.53 -6.03
N ARG A 159 21.43 4.66 -5.33
CA ARG A 159 22.57 5.57 -5.11
C ARG A 159 23.39 5.22 -3.87
N ILE A 160 22.76 4.88 -2.76
CA ILE A 160 23.43 4.47 -1.51
C ILE A 160 24.17 3.14 -1.71
N LYS A 161 23.57 2.21 -2.47
CA LYS A 161 24.08 0.87 -2.78
C LYS A 161 24.34 0.07 -1.50
N GLN A 162 25.36 -0.80 -1.52
CA GLN A 162 25.84 -1.54 -0.34
C GLN A 162 24.76 -2.43 0.29
N GLY A 163 23.88 -3.01 -0.53
CA GLY A 163 22.79 -3.86 -0.08
C GLY A 163 21.56 -3.09 0.39
N SER A 164 21.52 -1.76 0.26
CA SER A 164 20.34 -0.96 0.64
C SER A 164 19.10 -1.28 -0.18
N GLU A 165 19.26 -1.79 -1.40
CA GLU A 165 18.18 -2.29 -2.24
C GLU A 165 17.40 -3.46 -1.60
N LYS A 166 18.01 -4.20 -0.67
CA LYS A 166 17.36 -5.33 0.01
C LYS A 166 16.27 -4.90 1.00
N PHE A 167 16.37 -3.68 1.53
CA PHE A 167 15.43 -3.11 2.50
C PHE A 167 14.77 -1.81 2.02
N ALA A 168 14.85 -1.53 0.71
CA ALA A 168 14.05 -0.52 0.04
C ALA A 168 12.69 -1.12 -0.32
N ILE A 169 11.68 -0.88 0.53
CA ILE A 169 10.39 -1.57 0.47
C ILE A 169 9.47 -0.90 -0.55
N HIS A 170 9.56 -1.30 -1.82
CA HIS A 170 8.76 -0.75 -2.93
C HIS A 170 8.44 -1.79 -4.02
N VAL A 171 7.44 -1.53 -4.86
CA VAL A 171 7.22 -2.21 -6.15
C VAL A 171 7.03 -1.15 -7.23
N LYS A 172 7.74 -1.27 -8.35
CA LYS A 172 7.77 -0.29 -9.46
C LYS A 172 8.16 1.14 -9.03
N GLY A 173 8.84 1.28 -7.90
CA GLY A 173 9.29 2.54 -7.35
C GLY A 173 8.35 3.20 -6.35
N LEU A 174 7.09 2.75 -6.25
CA LEU A 174 6.16 3.21 -5.24
C LEU A 174 6.35 2.41 -3.95
N GLU A 175 6.50 3.13 -2.84
CA GLU A 175 6.67 2.58 -1.50
C GLU A 175 5.48 1.70 -1.08
N TRP A 176 5.78 0.60 -0.40
CA TRP A 176 4.79 -0.36 0.10
C TRP A 176 3.92 0.24 1.21
N THR A 177 2.62 -0.05 1.21
CA THR A 177 1.68 0.51 2.18
C THR A 177 1.57 -0.35 3.46
N GLY A 178 0.62 -0.06 4.34
CA GLY A 178 0.48 -0.50 5.72
C GLY A 178 0.22 -1.97 6.01
N TYR A 179 0.48 -2.88 5.08
CA TYR A 179 0.22 -4.30 5.23
C TYR A 179 1.49 -5.14 5.03
N GLU A 180 1.93 -5.78 6.10
CA GLU A 180 3.02 -6.74 6.08
C GLU A 180 2.54 -8.08 5.53
N CYS A 181 3.24 -8.60 4.51
CA CYS A 181 2.73 -9.65 3.64
C CYS A 181 3.47 -10.99 3.70
N ARG A 182 4.52 -11.17 4.52
CA ARG A 182 5.23 -12.47 4.64
C ARG A 182 4.32 -13.63 5.06
N ASN A 183 3.13 -13.37 5.61
CA ASN A 183 2.07 -14.34 5.90
C ASN A 183 0.73 -13.96 5.24
N ALA A 184 0.77 -13.32 4.08
CA ALA A 184 -0.41 -12.90 3.32
C ALA A 184 -0.14 -12.97 1.80
N PRO A 185 -0.15 -14.17 1.19
CA PRO A 185 0.26 -14.39 -0.19
C PRO A 185 -0.61 -13.65 -1.21
N SER A 186 -1.93 -13.59 -0.99
CA SER A 186 -2.84 -12.89 -1.91
C SER A 186 -2.63 -11.37 -1.83
N MET A 187 -2.43 -10.84 -0.63
CA MET A 187 -2.08 -9.44 -0.45
C MET A 187 -0.70 -9.13 -1.05
N MET A 188 0.28 -10.02 -0.91
CA MET A 188 1.58 -9.89 -1.58
C MET A 188 1.41 -9.79 -3.09
N LEU A 189 0.65 -10.71 -3.70
CA LEU A 189 0.34 -10.70 -5.13
C LEU A 189 -0.38 -9.42 -5.57
N ALA A 190 -1.28 -8.88 -4.74
CA ALA A 190 -1.95 -7.60 -5.00
C ALA A 190 -0.96 -6.43 -5.14
N TYR A 191 0.03 -6.34 -4.25
CA TYR A 191 1.07 -5.32 -4.32
C TYR A 191 2.03 -5.51 -5.50
N MET A 192 2.43 -6.75 -5.74
CA MET A 192 3.29 -7.15 -6.85
C MET A 192 2.71 -6.72 -8.21
N THR A 193 1.40 -6.91 -8.39
CA THR A 193 0.73 -6.74 -9.68
C THR A 193 -0.04 -5.43 -9.85
N ALA A 194 -0.08 -4.59 -8.82
CA ALA A 194 -0.73 -3.29 -8.88
C ALA A 194 -0.16 -2.42 -10.03
N ASP A 195 -1.07 -1.80 -10.77
CA ASP A 195 -0.78 -1.05 -12.00
C ASP A 195 -0.10 0.30 -11.76
N VAL A 196 -0.04 0.80 -10.52
CA VAL A 196 0.63 2.04 -10.13
C VAL A 196 1.88 1.83 -9.26
N GLY A 197 2.26 0.57 -8.99
CA GLY A 197 3.24 0.21 -7.97
C GLY A 197 2.57 -0.22 -6.65
N ALA A 198 3.35 -0.46 -5.60
CA ALA A 198 2.90 -1.14 -4.37
C ALA A 198 1.77 -0.42 -3.61
N HIS A 199 0.51 -0.57 -4.04
CA HIS A 199 -0.63 0.11 -3.42
C HIS A 199 -1.85 -0.79 -3.18
N HIS A 200 -2.26 -0.90 -1.92
CA HIS A 200 -3.47 -1.63 -1.49
C HIS A 200 -4.80 -1.04 -2.03
N ASN A 201 -4.79 0.19 -2.58
CA ASN A 201 -5.98 0.76 -3.22
C ASN A 201 -6.35 -0.06 -4.47
N ARG A 202 -5.39 -0.68 -5.14
CA ARG A 202 -5.67 -1.46 -6.34
C ARG A 202 -6.27 -2.84 -6.08
N ALA A 203 -5.87 -3.48 -4.98
CA ALA A 203 -6.48 -4.68 -4.45
C ALA A 203 -6.26 -4.72 -2.95
N TRP A 204 -7.33 -5.03 -2.21
CA TRP A 204 -7.25 -5.31 -0.79
C TRP A 204 -7.94 -6.64 -0.54
N VAL A 205 -7.12 -7.68 -0.41
CA VAL A 205 -7.55 -9.08 -0.30
C VAL A 205 -6.98 -9.74 0.94
N LEU A 206 -6.54 -8.92 1.92
CA LEU A 206 -6.02 -9.42 3.17
C LEU A 206 -7.03 -10.34 3.87
N GLY A 207 -8.33 -10.04 3.78
CA GLY A 207 -9.42 -10.87 4.29
C GLY A 207 -9.36 -12.33 3.82
N HIS A 208 -9.01 -12.57 2.55
CA HIS A 208 -8.84 -13.92 2.01
C HIS A 208 -7.70 -14.66 2.71
N ASP A 209 -6.53 -14.03 2.85
CA ASP A 209 -5.39 -14.64 3.57
C ASP A 209 -5.67 -14.80 5.08
N VAL A 210 -6.61 -14.03 5.60
CA VAL A 210 -6.92 -13.92 7.03
C VAL A 210 -7.90 -14.99 7.51
N VAL A 211 -9.02 -15.13 6.80
CA VAL A 211 -10.17 -15.98 7.18
C VAL A 211 -10.66 -16.87 6.03
N GLY A 212 -9.98 -16.88 4.88
CA GLY A 212 -10.30 -17.75 3.74
C GLY A 212 -11.42 -17.25 2.83
N GLU A 213 -11.93 -16.03 3.05
CA GLU A 213 -13.05 -15.46 2.28
C GLU A 213 -12.80 -14.00 1.89
N ALA A 214 -13.45 -13.54 0.82
CA ALA A 214 -13.48 -12.12 0.45
C ALA A 214 -14.28 -11.35 1.51
N THR A 215 -13.58 -10.80 2.49
CA THR A 215 -14.15 -10.12 3.66
C THR A 215 -13.62 -8.71 3.75
N ASN A 216 -14.48 -7.76 4.12
CA ASN A 216 -14.08 -6.39 4.40
C ASN A 216 -13.53 -6.24 5.85
N VAL A 217 -13.03 -5.06 6.23
CA VAL A 217 -12.53 -4.84 7.59
C VAL A 217 -13.63 -5.04 8.64
N HIS A 218 -14.87 -4.64 8.33
CA HIS A 218 -16.02 -4.83 9.21
C HIS A 218 -16.28 -6.31 9.51
N ASP A 219 -16.26 -7.17 8.50
CA ASP A 219 -16.46 -8.61 8.62
C ASP A 219 -15.34 -9.27 9.43
N LEU A 220 -14.09 -8.83 9.21
CA LEU A 220 -12.94 -9.31 9.99
C LEU A 220 -13.04 -8.98 11.48
N ILE A 221 -13.53 -7.79 11.80
CA ILE A 221 -13.75 -7.35 13.19
C ILE A 221 -14.95 -8.10 13.79
N THR A 222 -16.05 -8.22 13.05
CA THR A 222 -17.29 -8.85 13.50
C THR A 222 -17.15 -10.36 13.67
N ALA A 223 -16.32 -11.01 12.86
CA ALA A 223 -16.00 -12.44 12.96
C ALA A 223 -15.15 -12.80 14.21
N GLY A 224 -14.80 -11.84 15.05
CA GLY A 224 -14.06 -12.09 16.29
C GLY A 224 -12.65 -12.60 16.05
N ALA A 225 -12.01 -12.20 14.95
CA ALA A 225 -10.66 -12.63 14.61
C ALA A 225 -9.67 -12.30 15.76
N ASP A 226 -9.25 -13.33 16.47
CA ASP A 226 -8.28 -13.23 17.58
C ASP A 226 -6.89 -12.88 17.00
N CYS A 227 -6.28 -11.82 17.54
CA CYS A 227 -5.01 -11.29 17.06
C CYS A 227 -3.80 -12.21 17.36
N ASP A 228 -3.96 -13.18 18.27
CA ASP A 228 -2.84 -13.85 18.94
C ASP A 228 -2.51 -15.24 18.38
N LYS A 229 -3.39 -15.86 17.58
CA LYS A 229 -3.13 -17.16 16.96
C LYS A 229 -3.65 -17.18 15.52
N ARG A 230 -2.74 -17.06 14.57
CA ARG A 230 -3.08 -17.30 13.16
C ARG A 230 -2.32 -18.50 12.61
N ALA A 231 -3.04 -19.32 11.84
CA ALA A 231 -2.38 -20.30 11.00
C ALA A 231 -1.47 -19.59 9.99
N LYS A 232 -0.37 -20.27 9.62
CA LYS A 232 0.46 -19.81 8.51
C LYS A 232 -0.39 -19.80 7.26
N ALA A 233 -0.29 -18.73 6.48
CA ALA A 233 -1.05 -18.64 5.24
C ALA A 233 -0.58 -19.73 4.26
N ILE A 234 -1.52 -20.31 3.52
CA ILE A 234 -1.23 -21.29 2.49
C ILE A 234 -1.09 -20.53 1.18
N VAL A 235 0.01 -20.74 0.46
CA VAL A 235 0.18 -20.23 -0.90
C VAL A 235 -0.69 -21.08 -1.82
N SER A 236 -1.64 -20.45 -2.50
CA SER A 236 -2.47 -21.06 -3.54
C SER A 236 -2.51 -20.12 -4.73
N GLY A 237 -1.69 -20.38 -5.75
CA GLY A 237 -1.56 -19.50 -6.92
C GLY A 237 -2.92 -19.15 -7.55
N LYS A 238 -3.75 -20.16 -7.83
CA LYS A 238 -5.03 -19.98 -8.54
C LYS A 238 -6.08 -19.24 -7.70
N ASP A 239 -6.19 -19.58 -6.41
CA ASP A 239 -7.17 -18.91 -5.53
C ASP A 239 -6.75 -17.46 -5.29
N SER A 240 -5.48 -17.22 -4.95
CA SER A 240 -4.93 -15.87 -4.79
C SER A 240 -5.13 -15.03 -6.05
N ALA A 241 -4.81 -15.57 -7.23
CA ALA A 241 -5.01 -14.87 -8.50
C ALA A 241 -6.47 -14.46 -8.72
N LYS A 242 -7.42 -15.37 -8.46
CA LYS A 242 -8.86 -15.09 -8.59
C LYS A 242 -9.29 -13.92 -7.71
N PHE A 243 -9.01 -13.98 -6.40
CA PHE A 243 -9.41 -12.92 -5.47
C PHE A 243 -8.75 -11.58 -5.80
N VAL A 244 -7.46 -11.58 -6.17
CA VAL A 244 -6.74 -10.37 -6.55
C VAL A 244 -7.34 -9.76 -7.82
N ILE A 245 -7.61 -10.55 -8.85
CA ILE A 245 -8.17 -10.06 -10.12
C ILE A 245 -9.58 -9.49 -9.92
N ASP A 246 -10.44 -10.19 -9.16
CA ASP A 246 -11.79 -9.70 -8.85
C ASP A 246 -11.75 -8.36 -8.09
N SER A 247 -10.83 -8.22 -7.13
CA SER A 247 -10.57 -6.97 -6.41
C SER A 247 -10.05 -5.87 -7.33
N GLN A 248 -9.14 -6.20 -8.26
CA GLN A 248 -8.57 -5.28 -9.26
C GLN A 248 -9.53 -4.90 -10.39
N HIS A 249 -10.61 -5.64 -10.62
CA HIS A 249 -11.71 -5.17 -11.46
C HIS A 249 -12.63 -4.23 -10.69
N THR A 250 -12.91 -4.56 -9.43
CA THR A 250 -13.88 -3.84 -8.63
C THR A 250 -13.35 -2.50 -8.11
N ARG A 251 -12.14 -2.45 -7.54
CA ARG A 251 -11.63 -1.23 -6.89
C ARG A 251 -11.36 -0.10 -7.88
N PRO A 252 -10.69 -0.31 -9.02
CA PRO A 252 -10.48 0.74 -10.02
C PRO A 252 -11.77 1.18 -10.72
N ALA A 253 -12.84 0.38 -10.70
CA ALA A 253 -14.14 0.82 -11.22
C ALA A 253 -14.65 2.07 -10.49
N PHE A 254 -14.34 2.22 -9.19
CA PHE A 254 -14.69 3.41 -8.42
C PHE A 254 -13.89 4.65 -8.84
N ASP A 255 -12.66 4.48 -9.30
CA ASP A 255 -11.87 5.58 -9.86
C ASP A 255 -12.45 6.07 -11.20
N LEU A 256 -13.05 5.15 -11.97
CA LEU A 256 -13.75 5.49 -13.22
C LEU A 256 -15.10 6.19 -12.96
N LEU A 257 -15.85 5.71 -11.97
CA LEU A 257 -17.12 6.31 -11.56
C LEU A 257 -16.95 7.65 -10.85
N GLY A 258 -15.76 7.93 -10.31
CA GLY A 258 -15.47 9.14 -9.54
C GLY A 258 -16.15 9.16 -8.16
N CYS A 259 -16.42 7.99 -7.57
CA CYS A 259 -17.08 7.88 -6.28
C CYS A 259 -16.26 7.04 -5.28
N CYS A 260 -16.52 7.23 -3.99
CA CYS A 260 -15.76 6.54 -2.94
C CYS A 260 -16.16 5.07 -2.82
N ARG A 261 -15.18 4.17 -2.97
CA ARG A 261 -15.37 2.70 -2.85
C ARG A 261 -15.81 2.22 -1.46
N LEU A 262 -15.61 3.01 -0.41
CA LEU A 262 -15.87 2.58 0.97
C LEU A 262 -17.37 2.36 1.26
N GLN A 263 -18.27 2.97 0.47
CA GLN A 263 -19.71 2.70 0.59
C GLN A 263 -20.02 1.24 0.28
N MET A 264 -19.45 0.69 -0.80
CA MET A 264 -19.55 -0.74 -1.09
C MET A 264 -18.73 -1.57 -0.11
N MET A 265 -17.47 -1.18 0.11
CA MET A 265 -16.50 -2.06 0.77
C MET A 265 -16.70 -2.16 2.27
N GLU A 266 -17.04 -1.08 2.96
CA GLU A 266 -17.18 -1.10 4.42
C GLU A 266 -18.64 -1.19 4.88
N LEU A 267 -19.59 -0.75 4.05
CA LEU A 267 -21.01 -0.68 4.40
C LEU A 267 -21.89 -1.63 3.59
N GLY A 268 -21.34 -2.32 2.59
CA GLY A 268 -22.09 -3.29 1.78
C GLY A 268 -23.11 -2.68 0.83
N PHE A 269 -22.95 -1.42 0.42
CA PHE A 269 -23.85 -0.78 -0.55
C PHE A 269 -23.90 -1.57 -1.87
N GLU A 270 -25.11 -1.90 -2.32
CA GLU A 270 -25.36 -2.85 -3.39
C GLU A 270 -24.84 -2.38 -4.74
N VAL A 271 -24.27 -3.31 -5.52
CA VAL A 271 -23.55 -2.96 -6.75
C VAL A 271 -24.47 -2.48 -7.87
N GLU A 272 -25.72 -2.94 -7.84
CA GLU A 272 -26.79 -2.55 -8.77
C GLU A 272 -27.08 -1.05 -8.71
N ASN A 273 -27.00 -0.46 -7.51
CA ASN A 273 -27.25 0.96 -7.29
C ASN A 273 -26.25 1.84 -8.06
N TYR A 274 -24.98 1.41 -8.21
CA TYR A 274 -23.99 2.20 -8.97
C TYR A 274 -24.33 2.28 -10.46
N ALA A 275 -24.80 1.18 -11.05
CA ALA A 275 -25.19 1.14 -12.47
C ALA A 275 -26.48 1.94 -12.71
N GLU A 276 -27.43 1.88 -11.78
CA GLU A 276 -28.65 2.69 -11.82
C GLU A 276 -28.32 4.19 -11.71
N LEU A 277 -27.49 4.59 -10.74
CA LEU A 277 -27.05 5.98 -10.58
C LEU A 277 -26.34 6.51 -11.83
N TYR A 278 -25.44 5.72 -12.43
CA TYR A 278 -24.80 6.10 -13.69
C TYR A 278 -25.85 6.36 -14.79
N THR A 279 -26.84 5.46 -14.91
CA THR A 279 -27.91 5.58 -15.91
C THR A 279 -28.77 6.83 -15.69
N ILE A 280 -29.12 7.13 -14.43
CA ILE A 280 -29.91 8.32 -14.08
C ILE A 280 -29.15 9.61 -14.38
N ILE A 281 -27.85 9.65 -14.07
CA ILE A 281 -27.01 10.86 -14.23
C ILE A 281 -26.71 11.13 -15.70
N THR A 282 -26.35 10.10 -16.46
CA THR A 282 -25.83 10.26 -17.84
C THR A 282 -26.90 10.06 -18.91
N GLY A 283 -27.99 9.36 -18.59
CA GLY A 283 -28.98 8.88 -19.55
C GLY A 283 -28.54 7.60 -20.29
N GLU A 284 -27.33 7.10 -20.09
CA GLU A 284 -26.79 5.91 -20.73
C GLU A 284 -27.02 4.65 -19.87
N LYS A 285 -27.74 3.67 -20.43
CA LYS A 285 -27.96 2.40 -19.73
C LYS A 285 -26.68 1.58 -19.66
N ILE A 286 -26.29 1.20 -18.44
CA ILE A 286 -25.14 0.32 -18.19
C ILE A 286 -25.49 -0.74 -17.15
N THR A 287 -24.72 -1.83 -17.10
CA THR A 287 -24.80 -2.85 -16.04
C THR A 287 -23.52 -2.84 -15.23
N TRP A 288 -23.57 -3.30 -13.97
CA TRP A 288 -22.38 -3.45 -13.13
C TRP A 288 -21.31 -4.34 -13.80
N LYS A 289 -21.74 -5.45 -14.41
CA LYS A 289 -20.86 -6.30 -15.22
C LYS A 289 -20.13 -5.51 -16.30
N LYS A 290 -20.83 -4.60 -17.00
CA LYS A 290 -20.20 -3.79 -18.04
C LYS A 290 -19.18 -2.80 -17.49
N ILE A 291 -19.45 -2.22 -16.31
CA ILE A 291 -18.49 -1.37 -15.60
C ILE A 291 -17.21 -2.16 -15.26
N LEU A 292 -17.35 -3.40 -14.76
CA LEU A 292 -16.20 -4.26 -14.48
C LEU A 292 -15.39 -4.62 -15.74
N GLU A 293 -16.06 -4.89 -16.87
CA GLU A 293 -15.38 -5.11 -18.17
C GLU A 293 -14.59 -3.87 -18.61
N ILE A 294 -15.11 -2.66 -18.37
CA ILE A 294 -14.39 -1.40 -18.67
C ILE A 294 -13.19 -1.24 -17.73
N SER A 295 -13.36 -1.54 -16.45
CA SER A 295 -12.26 -1.57 -15.47
C SER A 295 -11.15 -2.54 -15.88
N GLU A 296 -11.49 -3.76 -16.32
CA GLU A 296 -10.53 -4.73 -16.88
C GLU A 296 -9.81 -4.17 -18.12
N LYS A 297 -10.53 -3.51 -19.02
CA LYS A 297 -9.92 -2.86 -20.18
C LYS A 297 -8.90 -1.81 -19.75
N VAL A 298 -9.24 -0.96 -18.77
CA VAL A 298 -8.32 0.06 -18.25
C VAL A 298 -7.10 -0.59 -17.59
N TRP A 299 -7.29 -1.68 -16.84
CA TRP A 299 -6.19 -2.43 -16.21
C TRP A 299 -5.18 -2.97 -17.22
N ASN A 300 -5.67 -3.50 -18.35
CA ASN A 300 -4.78 -3.95 -19.45
C ASN A 300 -4.15 -2.75 -20.17
N LEU A 301 -4.88 -1.64 -20.33
CA LEU A 301 -4.34 -0.42 -20.93
C LEU A 301 -3.19 0.17 -20.10
N THR A 302 -3.33 0.28 -18.78
CA THR A 302 -2.27 0.78 -17.90
C THR A 302 -1.05 -0.13 -17.95
N ARG A 303 -1.25 -1.46 -18.00
CA ARG A 303 -0.16 -2.42 -18.22
C ARG A 303 0.58 -2.19 -19.55
N MET A 304 -0.13 -1.90 -20.64
CA MET A 304 0.48 -1.58 -21.93
C MET A 304 1.22 -0.24 -21.92
N ILE A 305 0.75 0.75 -21.15
CA ILE A 305 1.47 2.01 -20.95
C ILE A 305 2.82 1.75 -20.28
N TRP A 306 2.87 0.91 -19.23
CA TRP A 306 4.14 0.51 -18.62
C TRP A 306 5.07 -0.20 -19.61
N ALA A 307 4.54 -1.13 -20.40
CA ALA A 307 5.33 -1.84 -21.41
C ALA A 307 5.91 -0.92 -22.48
N ARG A 308 5.20 0.18 -22.82
CA ARG A 308 5.65 1.20 -23.76
C ARG A 308 6.71 2.13 -23.17
N GLU A 309 6.47 2.63 -21.96
CA GLU A 309 7.29 3.68 -21.34
C GLU A 309 8.56 3.16 -20.67
N ILE A 310 8.50 1.95 -20.10
CA ILE A 310 9.58 1.43 -19.27
C ILE A 310 10.33 0.33 -20.02
N LYS A 311 11.55 0.66 -20.42
CA LYS A 311 12.45 -0.29 -21.08
C LYS A 311 12.70 -1.51 -20.19
N GLY A 312 12.42 -2.69 -20.73
CA GLY A 312 12.59 -3.95 -20.00
C GLY A 312 11.51 -4.22 -18.95
N PHE A 313 10.38 -3.50 -18.99
CA PHE A 313 9.20 -3.83 -18.20
C PHE A 313 8.74 -5.27 -18.46
N GLY A 314 8.29 -5.92 -17.40
CA GLY A 314 7.89 -7.32 -17.43
C GLY A 314 7.92 -7.94 -16.04
N ARG A 315 8.08 -9.26 -15.98
CA ARG A 315 7.94 -10.04 -14.74
C ARG A 315 8.77 -9.50 -13.57
N LYS A 316 10.02 -9.11 -13.83
CA LYS A 316 10.92 -8.55 -12.79
C LYS A 316 10.36 -7.28 -12.12
N SER A 317 9.49 -6.54 -12.81
CA SER A 317 8.85 -5.34 -12.27
C SER A 317 7.70 -5.66 -11.29
N ASP A 318 7.27 -6.91 -11.22
CA ASP A 318 6.25 -7.39 -10.30
C ASP A 318 6.83 -8.15 -9.10
N TYR A 319 8.16 -8.27 -8.95
CA TYR A 319 8.72 -8.91 -7.76
C TYR A 319 8.54 -8.03 -6.51
N PRO A 320 8.28 -8.64 -5.34
CA PRO A 320 8.26 -7.92 -4.08
C PRO A 320 9.70 -7.55 -3.64
N PRO A 321 9.86 -6.65 -2.64
CA PRO A 321 11.16 -6.32 -2.07
C PRO A 321 11.91 -7.55 -1.53
N PRO A 322 13.25 -7.63 -1.68
CA PRO A 322 14.03 -8.79 -1.23
C PRO A 322 13.80 -9.21 0.22
N ARG A 323 13.64 -8.24 1.14
CA ARG A 323 13.29 -8.49 2.54
C ARG A 323 12.17 -9.52 2.72
N PHE A 324 11.15 -9.52 1.86
CA PHE A 324 9.98 -10.39 2.06
C PHE A 324 10.23 -11.86 1.75
N TYR A 325 11.21 -12.18 0.93
CA TYR A 325 11.59 -13.58 0.62
C TYR A 325 12.98 -13.97 1.14
N GLU A 326 13.81 -13.03 1.57
CA GLU A 326 15.12 -13.30 2.16
C GLU A 326 15.11 -13.28 3.71
N GLU A 327 14.22 -12.50 4.33
CA GLU A 327 14.21 -12.29 5.79
C GLU A 327 12.92 -12.83 6.45
N PRO A 328 12.95 -14.05 7.02
CA PRO A 328 11.84 -14.57 7.82
C PRO A 328 11.46 -13.63 8.96
N THR A 329 10.16 -13.52 9.24
CA THR A 329 9.66 -12.64 10.31
C THR A 329 10.30 -13.01 11.66
N PRO A 330 10.95 -12.09 12.39
CA PRO A 330 11.76 -12.47 13.56
C PRO A 330 10.93 -12.69 14.84
N SER A 331 9.72 -12.12 14.92
CA SER A 331 8.91 -12.11 16.14
C SER A 331 7.40 -12.08 15.84
N GLY A 332 6.59 -12.16 16.91
CA GLY A 332 5.13 -12.14 16.80
C GLY A 332 4.51 -13.44 16.27
N PRO A 333 3.21 -13.41 15.92
CA PRO A 333 2.45 -14.60 15.51
C PRO A 333 3.02 -15.33 14.28
N ASN A 334 3.73 -14.60 13.41
CA ASN A 334 4.26 -15.12 12.14
C ASN A 334 5.77 -15.45 12.21
N LYS A 335 6.33 -15.62 13.42
CA LYS A 335 7.76 -15.87 13.61
C LYS A 335 8.27 -17.04 12.76
N GLY A 336 9.38 -16.81 12.06
CA GLY A 336 10.05 -17.78 11.21
C GLY A 336 9.38 -18.02 9.86
N HIS A 337 8.38 -17.22 9.49
CA HIS A 337 7.70 -17.35 8.21
C HIS A 337 8.11 -16.26 7.22
N CYS A 338 8.25 -16.67 5.96
CA CYS A 338 8.44 -15.88 4.75
C CYS A 338 7.83 -16.67 3.58
N ILE A 339 7.53 -15.97 2.48
CA ILE A 339 7.16 -16.57 1.20
C ILE A 339 8.45 -16.69 0.39
N ASN A 340 8.79 -17.90 -0.08
CA ASN A 340 10.02 -18.11 -0.84
C ASN A 340 9.87 -17.69 -2.32
N LEU A 341 10.98 -17.73 -3.08
CA LEU A 341 10.98 -17.31 -4.48
C LEU A 341 10.13 -18.22 -5.37
N GLU A 342 10.14 -19.54 -5.12
CA GLU A 342 9.33 -20.49 -5.88
C GLU A 342 7.82 -20.24 -5.68
N GLU A 343 7.40 -19.92 -4.45
CA GLU A 343 6.03 -19.54 -4.12
C GLU A 343 5.63 -18.19 -4.73
N ILE A 344 6.55 -17.22 -4.77
CA ILE A 344 6.35 -15.95 -5.48
C ILE A 344 6.14 -16.19 -6.98
N ASP A 345 6.94 -17.09 -7.56
CA ASP A 345 6.83 -17.43 -8.97
C ASP A 345 5.51 -18.16 -9.29
N GLU A 346 5.07 -19.07 -8.41
CA GLU A 346 3.75 -19.72 -8.51
C GLU A 346 2.62 -18.70 -8.52
N LEU A 347 2.66 -17.70 -7.62
CA LEU A 347 1.65 -16.64 -7.53
C LEU A 347 1.59 -15.80 -8.81
N LEU A 348 2.75 -15.41 -9.36
CA LEU A 348 2.82 -14.64 -10.61
C LEU A 348 2.36 -15.45 -11.82
N ASP A 349 2.75 -16.72 -11.91
CA ASP A 349 2.37 -17.59 -13.02
C ASP A 349 0.86 -17.77 -13.08
N ALA A 350 0.24 -18.10 -11.94
CA ALA A 350 -1.21 -18.24 -11.85
C ALA A 350 -1.94 -16.93 -12.15
N TYR A 351 -1.38 -15.79 -11.72
CA TYR A 351 -1.95 -14.47 -12.02
C TYR A 351 -1.88 -14.14 -13.51
N TYR A 352 -0.73 -14.35 -14.17
CA TYR A 352 -0.57 -14.09 -15.60
C TYR A 352 -1.44 -15.01 -16.45
N GLU A 353 -1.51 -16.30 -16.11
CA GLU A 353 -2.41 -17.25 -16.76
C GLU A 353 -3.86 -16.77 -16.67
N ALA A 354 -4.32 -16.42 -15.45
CA ALA A 354 -5.68 -15.96 -15.21
C ALA A 354 -6.00 -14.62 -15.91
N ARG A 355 -5.02 -13.73 -16.05
CA ARG A 355 -5.14 -12.48 -16.81
C ARG A 355 -5.10 -12.68 -18.33
N GLY A 356 -4.65 -13.84 -18.81
CA GLY A 356 -4.37 -14.08 -20.23
C GLY A 356 -3.15 -13.27 -20.72
N TRP A 357 -2.15 -13.13 -19.85
CA TRP A 357 -0.87 -12.49 -20.15
C TRP A 357 0.18 -13.56 -20.46
N ASP A 358 1.29 -13.17 -21.07
CA ASP A 358 2.44 -14.05 -21.26
C ASP A 358 3.26 -14.21 -19.97
N ASN A 359 4.28 -15.08 -20.00
CA ASN A 359 5.12 -15.36 -18.83
C ASN A 359 5.98 -14.16 -18.38
N ASN A 360 6.08 -13.12 -19.21
CA ASN A 360 6.72 -11.86 -18.85
C ASN A 360 5.70 -10.83 -18.31
N GLY A 361 4.44 -11.24 -18.11
CA GLY A 361 3.38 -10.40 -17.58
C GLY A 361 2.89 -9.33 -18.57
N ILE A 362 2.96 -9.61 -19.88
CA ILE A 362 2.46 -8.71 -20.93
C ILE A 362 1.14 -9.27 -21.49
N PRO A 363 0.08 -8.45 -21.62
CA PRO A 363 -1.18 -8.89 -22.24
C PRO A 363 -0.97 -9.49 -23.63
N THR A 364 -1.50 -10.71 -23.85
CA THR A 364 -1.43 -11.36 -25.16
C THR A 364 -2.32 -10.66 -26.19
N GLN A 365 -2.04 -10.86 -27.49
CA GLN A 365 -2.92 -10.36 -28.57
C GLN A 365 -4.37 -10.79 -28.37
N LYS A 366 -4.59 -12.06 -27.98
CA LYS A 366 -5.93 -12.61 -27.72
C LYS A 366 -6.64 -11.81 -26.61
N THR A 367 -5.93 -11.45 -25.55
CA THR A 367 -6.46 -10.64 -24.45
C THR A 367 -6.75 -9.22 -24.92
N LEU A 368 -5.82 -8.58 -25.63
CA LEU A 368 -5.99 -7.22 -26.16
C LEU A 368 -7.16 -7.11 -27.14
N ASP A 369 -7.37 -8.11 -27.99
CA ASP A 369 -8.54 -8.20 -28.86
C ASP A 369 -9.83 -8.33 -28.04
N ARG A 370 -9.85 -9.22 -27.04
CA ARG A 370 -11.01 -9.46 -26.17
C ARG A 370 -11.45 -8.22 -25.40
N VAL A 371 -10.50 -7.44 -24.87
CA VAL A 371 -10.80 -6.23 -24.08
C VAL A 371 -10.96 -4.97 -24.96
N GLY A 372 -10.91 -5.11 -26.30
CA GLY A 372 -11.11 -4.00 -27.23
C GLY A 372 -9.96 -2.99 -27.26
N LEU A 373 -8.72 -3.48 -27.18
CA LEU A 373 -7.46 -2.73 -27.28
C LEU A 373 -6.60 -3.16 -28.49
N LYS A 374 -7.17 -3.88 -29.46
CA LYS A 374 -6.48 -4.41 -30.66
C LYS A 374 -5.51 -3.41 -31.32
N ASN A 375 -5.95 -2.16 -31.52
CA ASN A 375 -5.19 -1.15 -32.26
C ASN A 375 -3.97 -0.59 -31.50
N MET A 376 -3.75 -0.97 -30.23
CA MET A 376 -2.60 -0.50 -29.44
C MET A 376 -1.27 -1.14 -29.86
N ILE A 377 -1.31 -2.25 -30.59
CA ILE A 377 -0.11 -3.02 -30.98
C ILE A 377 0.46 -2.50 -32.30
N ASP A 378 -0.42 -2.02 -33.19
CA ASP A 378 -0.06 -1.54 -34.53
C ASP A 378 0.65 -0.17 -34.51
N GLY A 379 0.59 0.55 -33.38
CA GLY A 379 1.14 1.91 -33.20
C GLY A 379 2.62 1.99 -32.80
N GLY A 380 3.34 0.87 -32.67
CA GLY A 380 4.79 0.87 -32.45
C GLY A 380 5.25 0.54 -31.03
N LEU A 381 4.91 -0.66 -30.54
CA LEU A 381 5.73 -1.36 -29.53
C LEU A 381 6.88 -2.11 -30.22
N LYS A 382 7.71 -1.39 -30.98
CA LYS A 382 8.96 -1.90 -31.55
C LYS A 382 10.15 -1.51 -30.70
#